data_AF-A0A821J9D5-F1
#
_entry.id   AF-A0A821J9D5-F1
#
_cell.length_a   1.000
_cell.length_b   1.000
_cell.length_c   1.000
_cell.angle_alpha   90.00
_cell.angle_beta   90.00
_cell.angle_gamma   90.00
#
_symmetry.space_group_name_H-M   'P 1'
#
loop_
_entity.id
_entity.type
_entity.pdbx_description
1 polymer ?
#
loop_
_entity_poly.entity_id
_entity_poly.type
_entity_poly.pdbx_seq_one_letter_code
_entity_poly.pdbx_strand_id
1 'polypeptide(L)'
;SERLIDDAAKNQVVLNPNNTVFDAKRLIGRKFNDTSIQSDKKHWSFKEVNYNRKPKIQVDYKTKKKIFIQEEISSMVLIKMKEIAEAYLCKRVSDSGVFSTLKIL
;
A
#
# COMPACT_ATOMS: atom_id res chain seq x y z
N SER A 1 11.94 -10.57 8.24
CA SER A 1 10.55 -10.84 7.78
C SER A 1 10.05 -9.59 7.09
N GLU A 2 10.35 -9.49 5.81
CA GLU A 2 10.46 -8.21 5.12
C GLU A 2 9.16 -7.89 4.36
N ARG A 3 8.72 -6.63 4.42
CA ARG A 3 7.71 -6.11 3.53
C ARG A 3 8.47 -5.53 2.34
N LEU A 4 8.35 -6.18 1.19
CA LEU A 4 8.97 -5.69 -0.03
C LEU A 4 8.13 -4.56 -0.61
N ILE A 5 8.80 -3.51 -1.08
CA ILE A 5 8.18 -2.31 -1.67
C ILE A 5 8.93 -2.01 -2.97
N ASP A 6 8.18 -1.49 -3.95
CA ASP A 6 8.68 -1.09 -5.26
C ASP A 6 9.27 -2.25 -6.08
N ASP A 7 10.50 -2.15 -6.61
CA ASP A 7 11.06 -3.16 -7.52
C ASP A 7 11.18 -4.56 -6.89
N ALA A 8 11.47 -4.62 -5.59
CA ALA A 8 11.49 -5.89 -4.86
C ALA A 8 10.09 -6.53 -4.82
N ALA A 9 9.03 -5.73 -4.75
CA ALA A 9 7.65 -6.21 -4.83
C ALA A 9 7.26 -6.55 -6.28
N LYS A 10 7.67 -5.75 -7.27
CA LYS A 10 7.40 -6.01 -8.70
C LYS A 10 7.96 -7.36 -9.15
N ASN A 11 9.19 -7.68 -8.72
CA ASN A 11 9.81 -8.97 -9.01
C ASN A 11 9.05 -10.16 -8.39
N GLN A 12 8.31 -9.93 -7.31
CA GLN A 12 7.46 -10.94 -6.68
C GLN A 12 6.05 -11.02 -7.25
N VAL A 13 5.62 -10.11 -8.14
CA VAL A 13 4.29 -10.21 -8.78
C VAL A 13 4.13 -11.56 -9.49
N VAL A 14 5.19 -12.06 -10.14
CA VAL A 14 5.17 -13.33 -10.86
C VAL A 14 5.06 -14.53 -9.90
N LEU A 15 5.70 -14.45 -8.73
CA LEU A 15 5.78 -15.55 -7.75
C LEU A 15 4.62 -15.54 -6.75
N ASN A 16 4.10 -14.36 -6.42
CA ASN A 16 3.07 -14.16 -5.41
C ASN A 16 2.11 -13.02 -5.80
N PRO A 17 1.35 -13.18 -6.90
CA PRO A 17 0.47 -12.14 -7.44
C PRO A 17 -0.65 -11.76 -6.46
N ASN A 18 -1.16 -12.72 -5.68
CA ASN A 18 -2.26 -12.50 -4.73
C ASN A 18 -1.87 -11.58 -3.56
N ASN A 19 -0.59 -11.52 -3.20
CA ASN A 19 -0.08 -10.71 -2.10
C ASN A 19 0.68 -9.47 -2.57
N THR A 20 0.76 -9.24 -3.88
CA THR A 20 1.40 -8.06 -4.43
C THR A 20 0.35 -7.04 -4.81
N VAL A 21 0.34 -5.93 -4.08
CA VAL A 21 -0.66 -4.88 -4.25
C VAL A 21 -0.09 -3.76 -5.11
N PHE A 22 -0.84 -3.38 -6.14
CA PHE A 22 -0.55 -2.25 -7.02
C PHE A 22 -1.82 -1.40 -7.20
N ASP A 23 -1.67 -0.21 -7.76
CA ASP A 23 -2.79 0.68 -8.07
C ASP A 23 -3.71 1.05 -6.89
N ALA A 24 -3.20 0.96 -5.64
CA ALA A 24 -3.95 1.34 -4.45
C ALA A 24 -4.51 2.77 -4.50
N LYS A 25 -3.85 3.68 -5.25
CA LYS A 25 -4.30 5.05 -5.49
C LYS A 25 -5.67 5.13 -6.19
N ARG A 26 -6.00 4.17 -7.06
CA ARG A 26 -7.31 4.14 -7.77
C ARG A 26 -8.48 3.93 -6.82
N LEU A 27 -8.23 3.27 -5.70
CA LEU A 27 -9.23 2.95 -4.68
C LEU A 27 -9.48 4.11 -3.70
N ILE A 28 -8.61 5.13 -3.65
CA ILE A 28 -8.71 6.25 -2.71
C ILE A 28 -9.96 7.08 -3.01
N GLY A 29 -10.79 7.33 -1.99
CA GLY A 29 -12.00 8.14 -2.12
C GLY A 29 -13.15 7.47 -2.88
N ARG A 30 -12.99 6.20 -3.30
CA ARG A 30 -14.01 5.44 -4.04
C ARG A 30 -14.82 4.53 -3.12
N LYS A 31 -16.04 4.22 -3.53
CA LYS A 31 -16.91 3.25 -2.86
C LYS A 31 -16.68 1.87 -3.49
N PHE A 32 -16.88 0.81 -2.70
CA PHE A 32 -16.71 -0.56 -3.19
C PHE A 32 -17.63 -0.87 -4.38
N ASN A 33 -18.85 -0.34 -4.39
CA ASN A 33 -19.83 -0.56 -5.46
C ASN A 33 -19.68 0.39 -6.67
N ASP A 34 -18.63 1.18 -6.76
CA ASP A 34 -18.39 2.06 -7.92
C ASP A 34 -18.08 1.20 -9.15
N THR A 35 -18.68 1.51 -10.31
CA THR A 35 -18.52 0.76 -11.56
C THR A 35 -17.08 0.77 -12.06
N SER A 36 -16.34 1.85 -11.75
CA SER A 36 -14.90 1.95 -12.02
C SER A 36 -14.11 0.89 -11.25
N ILE A 37 -14.35 0.77 -9.94
CA ILE A 37 -13.71 -0.23 -9.08
C ILE A 37 -14.08 -1.65 -9.48
N GLN A 38 -15.35 -1.91 -9.83
CA GLN A 38 -15.78 -3.24 -10.28
C GLN A 38 -15.13 -3.65 -11.62
N SER A 39 -14.86 -2.68 -12.50
CA SER A 39 -14.14 -2.91 -13.75
C SER A 39 -12.65 -3.15 -13.50
N ASP A 40 -12.03 -2.32 -12.66
CA ASP A 40 -10.61 -2.42 -12.32
C ASP A 40 -10.29 -3.70 -11.55
N LYS A 41 -11.21 -4.16 -10.68
CA LYS A 41 -11.10 -5.41 -9.93
C LYS A 41 -10.83 -6.63 -10.81
N LYS A 42 -11.34 -6.65 -12.04
CA LYS A 42 -11.10 -7.76 -12.99
C LYS A 42 -9.64 -7.86 -13.43
N HIS A 43 -8.91 -6.76 -13.34
CA HIS A 43 -7.50 -6.66 -13.74
C HIS A 43 -6.55 -6.81 -12.53
N TRP A 44 -7.07 -6.77 -11.31
CA TRP A 44 -6.27 -6.92 -10.11
C TRP A 44 -6.10 -8.39 -9.73
N SER A 45 -4.87 -8.75 -9.39
CA SER A 45 -4.55 -10.09 -8.90
C SER A 45 -4.74 -10.23 -7.39
N PHE A 46 -4.86 -9.12 -6.65
CA PHE A 46 -5.07 -9.12 -5.20
C PHE A 46 -6.56 -9.11 -4.83
N LYS A 47 -6.85 -9.55 -3.60
CA LYS A 47 -8.24 -9.63 -3.11
C LYS A 47 -8.66 -8.31 -2.47
N GLU A 48 -9.75 -7.76 -2.97
CA GLU A 48 -10.47 -6.64 -2.36
C GLU A 48 -11.61 -7.17 -1.46
N VAL A 49 -11.86 -6.51 -0.33
CA VAL A 49 -12.99 -6.79 0.57
C VAL A 49 -13.78 -5.51 0.83
N ASN A 50 -15.11 -5.64 0.92
CA ASN A 50 -15.98 -4.52 1.27
C ASN A 50 -16.00 -4.39 2.79
N TYR A 51 -15.62 -3.22 3.30
CA TYR A 51 -15.72 -2.89 4.71
C TYR A 51 -16.43 -1.56 4.87
N ASN A 52 -17.67 -1.58 5.38
CA ASN A 52 -18.51 -0.39 5.54
C ASN A 52 -18.65 0.45 4.26
N ARG A 53 -18.91 -0.19 3.11
CA ARG A 53 -19.02 0.44 1.77
C ARG A 53 -17.72 1.02 1.22
N LYS A 54 -16.61 0.90 1.94
CA LYS A 54 -15.27 1.25 1.47
C LYS A 54 -14.55 -0.01 1.03
N PRO A 55 -13.87 0.01 -0.13
CA PRO A 55 -13.00 -1.10 -0.47
C PRO A 55 -11.83 -1.15 0.52
N LYS A 56 -11.35 -2.34 0.82
CA LYS A 56 -10.10 -2.57 1.55
C LYS A 56 -9.36 -3.72 0.87
N ILE A 57 -8.06 -3.79 1.05
CA ILE A 57 -7.22 -4.77 0.38
C ILE A 57 -6.85 -5.85 1.39
N GLN A 58 -7.13 -7.10 1.06
CA GLN A 58 -6.81 -8.24 1.89
C GLN A 58 -5.62 -8.97 1.30
N VAL A 59 -4.58 -9.15 2.12
CA VAL A 59 -3.38 -9.93 1.77
C VAL A 59 -3.07 -10.93 2.87
N ASP A 60 -2.47 -12.04 2.50
CA ASP A 60 -1.97 -13.05 3.42
C ASP A 60 -0.51 -12.74 3.77
N TYR A 61 -0.31 -12.20 4.97
CA TYR A 61 1.01 -11.89 5.49
C TYR A 61 1.39 -12.86 6.60
N LYS A 62 2.43 -13.66 6.40
CA LYS A 62 2.88 -14.70 7.34
C LYS A 62 1.74 -15.65 7.76
N THR A 63 0.97 -16.13 6.78
CA THR A 63 -0.16 -17.05 7.02
C THR A 63 -1.31 -16.43 7.83
N LYS A 64 -1.28 -15.10 8.04
CA LYS A 64 -2.38 -14.33 8.64
C LYS A 64 -2.97 -13.38 7.61
N LYS A 65 -4.29 -13.41 7.49
CA LYS A 65 -5.06 -12.42 6.70
C LYS A 65 -4.90 -11.05 7.36
N LYS A 66 -4.30 -10.11 6.64
CA LYS A 66 -4.29 -8.70 7.01
C LYS A 66 -5.15 -7.92 6.05
N ILE A 67 -5.87 -6.96 6.60
CA ILE A 67 -6.71 -6.04 5.85
C ILE A 67 -6.06 -4.67 5.96
N PHE A 68 -5.73 -4.09 4.81
CA PHE A 68 -5.13 -2.77 4.69
C PHE A 68 -6.12 -1.81 4.03
N ILE A 69 -6.07 -0.55 4.46
CA ILE A 69 -6.73 0.55 3.75
C ILE A 69 -5.78 1.14 2.71
N GLN A 70 -6.33 1.81 1.71
CA GLN A 70 -5.57 2.37 0.59
C GLN A 70 -4.53 3.41 1.05
N GLU A 71 -4.92 4.20 2.05
CA GLU A 71 -4.10 5.24 2.64
C GLU A 71 -2.87 4.64 3.34
N GLU A 72 -3.03 3.46 3.97
CA GLU A 72 -1.94 2.75 4.63
C GLU A 72 -0.96 2.15 3.62
N ILE A 73 -1.45 1.61 2.50
CA ILE A 73 -0.55 1.13 1.42
C ILE A 73 0.21 2.30 0.80
N SER A 74 -0.46 3.43 0.59
CA SER A 74 0.18 4.64 0.06
C SER A 74 1.24 5.18 1.01
N SER A 75 0.98 5.16 2.32
CA SER A 75 1.96 5.60 3.32
C SER A 75 3.20 4.70 3.34
N MET A 76 3.06 3.38 3.17
CA MET A 76 4.20 2.47 3.05
C MET A 76 5.10 2.82 1.86
N VAL A 77 4.50 3.14 0.71
CA VAL A 77 5.26 3.56 -0.47
C VAL A 77 5.99 4.88 -0.19
N LEU A 78 5.31 5.86 0.42
CA LEU A 78 5.92 7.15 0.76
C LEU A 78 7.07 7.02 1.76
N ILE A 79 6.92 6.16 2.78
CA ILE A 79 7.99 5.84 3.73
C ILE A 79 9.20 5.27 2.97
N LYS A 80 8.97 4.38 2.00
CA LYS A 80 10.07 3.82 1.21
C LYS A 80 10.76 4.87 0.34
N MET A 81 10.00 5.75 -0.30
CA MET A 81 10.56 6.86 -1.08
C MET A 81 11.39 7.79 -0.20
N LYS A 82 10.93 8.05 1.03
CA LYS A 82 11.71 8.79 2.03
C LYS A 82 13.01 8.08 2.37
N GLU A 83 12.98 6.78 2.67
CA GLU A 83 14.21 6.00 2.95
C GLU A 83 15.22 6.06 1.79
N ILE A 84 14.74 5.95 0.54
CA ILE A 84 15.58 6.04 -0.66
C ILE A 84 16.20 7.43 -0.77
N ALA A 85 15.41 8.49 -0.55
CA ALA A 85 15.91 9.87 -0.56
C ALA A 85 16.92 10.12 0.58
N GLU A 86 16.69 9.59 1.77
CA GLU A 86 17.61 9.68 2.91
C GLU A 86 18.94 8.96 2.64
N ALA A 87 18.87 7.76 2.05
CA ALA A 87 20.05 7.00 1.65
C ALA A 87 20.84 7.74 0.56
N TYR A 88 20.15 8.32 -0.42
CA TYR A 88 20.77 9.08 -1.51
C TYR A 88 21.42 10.38 -1.03
N LEU A 89 20.77 11.11 -0.12
CA LEU A 89 21.25 12.40 0.40
C LEU A 89 22.24 12.25 1.57
N CYS A 90 22.48 11.04 2.06
CA CYS A 90 23.24 10.72 3.29
C CYS A 90 22.86 11.61 4.49
N LYS A 91 21.61 12.08 4.52
CA LYS A 91 21.04 13.01 5.50
C LYS A 91 19.58 12.66 5.70
N ARG A 92 19.07 12.83 6.93
CA ARG A 92 17.64 12.65 7.21
C ARG A 92 16.83 13.71 6.45
N VAL A 93 15.91 13.25 5.62
CA VAL A 93 14.96 14.07 4.89
C VAL A 93 13.81 14.32 5.86
N SER A 94 14.08 15.27 6.75
CA SER A 94 13.04 15.97 7.50
C SER A 94 12.62 17.13 6.63
N ASP A 95 11.76 16.88 5.64
CA ASP A 95 11.18 18.01 4.90
C ASP A 95 10.33 18.82 5.90
N SER A 96 10.76 20.06 6.11
CA SER A 96 10.18 21.03 7.02
C SER A 96 8.82 21.45 6.46
N GLY A 97 7.78 20.65 6.70
CA GLY A 97 6.47 20.95 6.13
C GLY A 97 5.27 20.11 6.55
N VAL A 98 5.34 19.23 7.55
CA VAL A 98 4.13 18.75 8.27
C VAL A 98 4.54 18.47 9.71
N PHE A 99 4.01 19.26 10.65
CA PHE A 99 4.12 18.96 12.08
C PHE A 99 3.46 17.61 12.35
N SER A 100 4.27 16.57 12.54
CA SER A 100 3.82 15.33 13.17
C SER A 100 4.85 14.91 14.21
N THR A 101 4.83 15.62 15.34
CA THR A 101 5.34 15.08 16.61
C THR A 101 4.37 13.98 17.04
N LEU A 102 4.80 12.72 17.01
CA LEU A 102 4.14 11.65 17.73
C LEU A 102 5.20 10.89 18.53
N LYS A 103 5.27 11.21 19.83
CA LYS A 103 5.95 10.40 20.84
C LYS A 103 4.98 9.28 21.22
N ILE A 104 5.33 8.04 20.94
CA ILE A 104 4.66 6.87 21.52
C ILE A 104 5.61 6.33 22.58
N LEU A 105 5.22 6.49 23.85
CA LEU A 105 5.59 5.56 24.92
C LEU A 105 4.59 4.39 24.85
#